data_AF-A0A060BSD0-F1
#
_entry.id   AF-A0A060BSD0-F1
#
_cell.length_a   1.000
_cell.length_b   1.000
_cell.length_c   1.000
_cell.angle_alpha   90.00
_cell.angle_beta   90.00
_cell.angle_gamma   90.00
#
_symmetry.space_group_name_H-M   'P 1'
#
loop_
_entity.id
_entity.type
_entity.pdbx_description
1 polymer ?
#
loop_
_entity_poly.entity_id
_entity_poly.type
_entity_poly.pdbx_seq_one_letter_code
_entity_poly.pdbx_strand_id
1 'polypeptide(L)'
;MLSWWRAVKGGEAPVRFFAYREAVNAGLAAASAVVAPSHAMLAALRREYSTPFSAAVIPNGVDPKRYHSGPKCPRILTAGR
;
A
#
# COMPACT_ATOMS: atom_id res chain seq x y z
N MET A 1 -1.65 7.21 -0.43
CA MET A 1 -2.28 8.37 0.22
C MET A 1 -3.81 8.28 0.23
N LEU A 2 -4.47 8.02 -0.91
CA LEU A 2 -5.94 7.87 -0.98
C LEU A 2 -6.48 6.72 -0.12
N SER A 3 -5.85 5.54 -0.22
CA SER A 3 -6.20 4.36 0.59
C SER A 3 -6.06 4.62 2.10
N TRP A 4 -5.02 5.36 2.51
CA TRP A 4 -4.83 5.80 3.89
C TRP A 4 -5.90 6.79 4.32
N TRP A 5 -6.23 7.79 3.50
CA TRP A 5 -7.27 8.77 3.83
C TRP A 5 -8.60 8.08 4.06
N ARG A 6 -9.02 7.20 3.14
CA ARG A 6 -10.26 6.42 3.30
C ARG A 6 -10.24 5.58 4.58
N ALA A 7 -9.13 4.92 4.88
CA ALA A 7 -9.02 4.05 6.05
C ALA A 7 -8.98 4.82 7.40
N VAL A 8 -8.39 6.02 7.43
CA VAL A 8 -8.11 6.75 8.68
C VAL A 8 -9.07 7.93 8.90
N LYS A 9 -9.43 8.64 7.83
CA LYS A 9 -10.30 9.82 7.87
C LYS A 9 -11.71 9.52 7.36
N GLY A 10 -11.90 8.44 6.60
CA GLY A 10 -13.17 8.11 5.98
C GLY A 10 -13.49 9.00 4.77
N GLY A 11 -14.52 8.61 4.02
CA GLY A 11 -15.03 9.38 2.89
C GLY A 11 -14.07 9.51 1.70
N GLU A 12 -14.41 10.44 0.79
CA GLU A 12 -13.54 10.76 -0.35
C GLU A 12 -12.38 11.67 0.09
N ALA A 13 -11.22 11.47 -0.56
CA ALA A 13 -10.05 12.30 -0.33
C ALA A 13 -10.26 13.72 -0.88
N PRO A 14 -9.85 14.77 -0.15
CA PRO A 14 -10.03 16.16 -0.58
C PRO A 14 -9.24 16.50 -1.85
N VAL A 15 -9.70 17.56 -2.54
CA VAL A 15 -9.19 18.01 -3.86
C VAL A 15 -7.67 18.19 -3.91
N ARG A 16 -7.02 18.57 -2.80
CA ARG A 16 -5.55 18.68 -2.74
C ARG A 16 -4.80 17.39 -3.11
N PHE A 17 -5.46 16.22 -3.03
CA PHE A 17 -4.89 14.94 -3.44
C PHE A 17 -5.21 14.57 -4.89
N PHE A 18 -5.88 15.42 -5.67
CA PHE A 18 -6.20 15.13 -7.07
C PHE A 18 -4.95 15.04 -7.93
N ALA A 19 -3.98 15.95 -7.76
CA ALA A 19 -2.72 15.84 -8.49
C ALA A 19 -1.98 14.52 -8.21
N TYR A 20 -2.01 14.05 -6.95
CA TYR A 20 -1.48 12.74 -6.57
C TYR A 20 -2.30 11.59 -7.19
N ARG A 21 -3.63 11.70 -7.22
CA ARG A 21 -4.51 10.71 -7.85
C ARG A 21 -4.19 10.56 -9.34
N GLU A 22 -4.10 11.67 -10.06
CA GLU A 22 -3.80 11.71 -11.49
C GLU A 22 -2.41 11.16 -11.81
N ALA A 23 -1.39 11.58 -11.05
CA ALA A 23 -0.03 11.06 -11.23
C ALA A 23 0.05 9.54 -11.05
N VAL A 24 -0.65 8.99 -10.05
CA VAL A 24 -0.69 7.53 -9.84
C VAL A 24 -1.50 6.84 -10.92
N ASN A 25 -2.65 7.38 -11.33
CA ASN A 25 -3.44 6.82 -12.45
C ASN A 25 -2.63 6.74 -13.74
N ALA A 26 -1.91 7.81 -14.10
CA ALA A 26 -1.05 7.86 -15.27
C ALA A 26 0.08 6.83 -15.18
N GLY A 27 0.74 6.71 -14.02
CA GLY A 27 1.78 5.72 -13.79
C GLY A 27 1.28 4.28 -13.89
N LEU A 28 0.11 3.99 -13.32
CA LEU A 28 -0.52 2.67 -13.42
C LEU A 28 -0.89 2.31 -14.86
N ALA A 29 -1.37 3.28 -15.65
CA ALA A 29 -1.75 3.07 -17.05
C ALA A 29 -0.53 2.79 -17.94
N ALA A 30 0.60 3.46 -17.67
CA ALA A 30 1.81 3.35 -18.47
C ALA A 30 2.70 2.16 -18.10
N ALA A 31 2.51 1.56 -16.92
CA ALA A 31 3.34 0.47 -16.45
C ALA A 31 3.05 -0.85 -17.20
N SER A 32 4.10 -1.54 -17.65
CA SER A 32 3.96 -2.88 -18.23
C SER A 32 3.49 -3.92 -17.20
N ALA A 33 3.84 -3.71 -15.91
CA ALA A 33 3.35 -4.48 -14.78
C ALA A 33 3.48 -3.68 -13.48
N VAL A 34 2.59 -3.96 -12.52
CA VAL A 34 2.56 -3.35 -11.18
C VAL A 34 2.84 -4.41 -10.13
N VAL A 35 3.78 -4.14 -9.23
CA VAL A 35 4.08 -5.03 -8.09
C VAL A 35 3.54 -4.43 -6.81
N ALA A 36 2.80 -5.23 -6.04
CA ALA A 36 2.34 -4.88 -4.71
C ALA A 36 2.96 -5.79 -3.65
N PRO A 37 3.27 -5.29 -2.43
CA PRO A 37 3.89 -6.08 -1.37
C PRO A 37 2.93 -7.07 -0.70
N SER A 38 1.62 -6.95 -0.94
CA SER A 38 0.60 -7.84 -0.41
C SER A 38 -0.66 -7.78 -1.26
N HIS A 39 -1.52 -8.80 -1.13
CA HIS A 39 -2.85 -8.80 -1.74
C HIS A 39 -3.71 -7.63 -1.24
N ALA A 40 -3.58 -7.26 0.04
CA ALA A 40 -4.30 -6.12 0.61
C ALA A 40 -3.91 -4.80 -0.07
N MET A 41 -2.62 -4.60 -0.36
CA MET A 41 -2.16 -3.40 -1.07
C MET A 41 -2.61 -3.41 -2.54
N LEU A 42 -2.56 -4.56 -3.21
CA LEU A 42 -3.08 -4.68 -4.58
C LEU A 42 -4.59 -4.37 -4.66
N ALA A 43 -5.38 -4.91 -3.73
CA ALA A 43 -6.80 -4.62 -3.64
C ALA A 43 -7.07 -3.13 -3.37
N ALA A 44 -6.24 -2.48 -2.55
CA ALA A 44 -6.34 -1.04 -2.32
C ALA A 44 -6.06 -0.24 -3.59
N LEU A 45 -5.05 -0.62 -4.39
CA LEU A 45 -4.78 0.03 -5.68
C LEU A 45 -5.99 -0.08 -6.62
N ARG A 46 -6.52 -1.29 -6.81
CA ARG A 46 -7.68 -1.53 -7.68
C ARG A 46 -8.95 -0.79 -7.25
N ARG A 47 -9.12 -0.57 -5.95
CA ARG A 47 -10.29 0.14 -5.41
C ARG A 47 -10.17 1.65 -5.56
N GLU A 48 -8.99 2.21 -5.33
CA GLU A 48 -8.81 3.67 -5.36
C GLU A 48 -8.50 4.23 -6.76
N TYR A 49 -8.07 3.38 -7.70
CA TYR A 49 -7.67 3.76 -9.05
C TYR A 49 -8.39 2.92 -10.09
N SER A 50 -9.13 3.58 -10.99
CA SER A 50 -10.00 2.96 -11.99
C SER A 50 -9.26 2.40 -13.20
N THR A 51 -7.97 2.73 -13.35
CA THR A 51 -7.14 2.27 -14.46
C THR A 51 -6.89 0.76 -14.38
N PRO A 52 -7.11 -0.02 -15.46
CA PRO A 52 -6.72 -1.42 -15.51
C PRO A 52 -5.20 -1.55 -15.67
N PHE A 53 -4.59 -2.48 -14.94
CA PHE A 53 -3.16 -2.77 -15.02
C PHE A 53 -2.87 -4.25 -14.73
N SER A 54 -1.82 -4.78 -15.37
CA SER A 54 -1.28 -6.10 -15.02
C SER A 54 -0.57 -6.03 -13.68
N ALA A 55 -0.77 -7.00 -12.79
CA ALA A 55 -0.21 -6.95 -11.45
C ALA A 55 0.23 -8.30 -10.89
N ALA A 56 1.27 -8.26 -10.05
CA ALA A 56 1.74 -9.38 -9.25
C ALA A 56 1.92 -8.95 -7.78
N VAL A 57 1.80 -9.92 -6.87
CA VAL A 57 2.16 -9.73 -5.47
C VAL A 57 3.56 -10.28 -5.27
N ILE A 58 4.50 -9.43 -4.88
CA ILE A 58 5.85 -9.84 -4.46
C ILE A 58 6.06 -9.27 -3.06
N PRO A 59 6.08 -10.11 -2.01
CA PRO A 59 6.26 -9.66 -0.65
C PRO A 59 7.58 -8.90 -0.47
N ASN A 60 7.57 -7.90 0.41
CA ASN A 60 8.80 -7.24 0.82
C ASN A 60 9.75 -8.29 1.43
N GLY A 61 11.02 -8.23 1.03
CA GLY A 61 12.04 -9.15 1.52
C GLY A 61 12.23 -9.02 3.03
N VAL A 62 12.22 -10.15 3.72
CA VAL A 62 12.71 -10.30 5.09
C VAL A 62 13.66 -11.48 5.12
N ASP A 63 14.77 -11.37 5.86
CA ASP A 63 15.64 -12.50 6.12
C ASP A 63 15.15 -13.22 7.38
N PRO A 64 14.39 -14.33 7.27
CA PRO A 64 13.82 -15.00 8.43
C PRO A 64 14.90 -15.56 9.37
N LYS A 65 16.13 -15.75 8.90
CA LYS A 65 17.25 -16.21 9.75
C LYS A 65 17.76 -15.12 10.68
N ARG A 66 17.45 -13.85 10.41
CA ARG A 66 17.83 -12.71 11.28
C ARG A 66 16.80 -12.40 12.36
N TYR A 67 15.62 -13.02 12.31
CA TYR A 67 14.51 -12.71 13.21
C TYR A 67 13.93 -13.98 13.80
N HIS A 68 14.04 -14.13 15.12
CA HIS A 68 13.44 -15.22 15.86
C HIS A 68 12.47 -14.67 16.91
N SER A 69 11.30 -15.26 17.01
CA SER A 69 10.33 -14.91 18.05
C SER A 69 10.83 -15.40 19.41
N GLY A 70 11.11 -14.48 20.33
CA GLY A 70 11.32 -14.79 21.74
C GLY A 70 10.00 -14.90 22.52
N PRO A 71 10.06 -15.25 23.83
CA PRO A 71 8.88 -15.27 24.68
C PRO A 71 8.21 -13.88 24.75
N LYS A 72 6.87 -13.86 24.65
CA LYS A 72 6.08 -12.63 24.77
C LYS A 72 6.25 -12.03 26.17
N CYS A 73 6.60 -10.75 26.26
CA CYS A 73 6.69 -9.99 27.52
C CYS A 73 5.76 -8.78 27.49
N PRO A 74 5.36 -8.23 28.66
CA PRO A 74 4.39 -7.13 28.73
C PRO A 74 5.06 -5.78 28.36
N ARG A 75 5.36 -5.61 27.07
CA ARG A 75 5.91 -4.37 26.50
C ARG A 75 5.05 -3.94 25.30
N ILE A 76 4.84 -2.63 25.19
CA ILE A 76 4.24 -2.01 24.00
C ILE A 76 5.38 -1.33 23.22
N LEU A 77 5.52 -1.66 21.94
CA LEU A 77 6.51 -1.08 21.04
C LEU A 77 5.78 -0.44 19.85
N THR A 78 6.22 0.76 19.48
CA THR A 78 5.89 1.38 18.19
C THR A 78 7.18 1.86 17.54
N ALA A 79 7.30 1.66 16.23
CA ALA A 79 8.43 2.11 15.45
C ALA A 79 7.89 2.65 14.12
N GLY A 80 7.89 3.96 13.98
CA GLY A 80 7.49 4.69 12.77
C GLY A 80 8.56 5.72 12.42
N ARG A 81 8.44 6.33 11.25
CA ARG A 81 9.19 7.53 10.87
C ARG A 81 8.28 8.75 10.99
#